data_AF-A0A3B9G1D2-F1
#
_entry.id   AF-A0A3B9G1D2-F1
#
_cell.length_a   1.000
_cell.length_b   1.000
_cell.length_c   1.000
_cell.angle_alpha   90.00
_cell.angle_beta   90.00
_cell.angle_gamma   90.00
#
_symmetry.space_group_name_H-M   'P 1'
#
loop_
_entity.id
_entity.type
_entity.pdbx_description
1 polymer ?
#
loop_
_entity_poly.entity_id
_entity_poly.type
_entity_poly.pdbx_seq_one_letter_code
_entity_poly.pdbx_strand_id
1 'polypeptide(L)'
;VFSKCGVRNIQVYNEKVKDGSINNGNTPSQPDYQFMPYIVVIIDELADLMAVAGKEVEGSIQRITQLARAAGIHLIVATQRPSTDVITGIIKANIPSRIAFSVSSGIDSRTILDHVGAERLLGNGDMLYMPIGQSAATRVQGVFVTDDEVHRITDYVSAQAVPMYDDAFVLLEGVEGGEDIAVVGADADPLYEEIKAYVIDAQKASTSLLQRRFGIGYNRAARMIDLLEQKGVIGPAQGSKPREVFIKKDSSQE
;
A
#
# COMPACT_ATOMS: atom_id res chain seq x y z
N VAL A 1 -19.25 -1.17 -6.32
CA VAL A 1 -19.90 0.12 -6.02
C VAL A 1 -20.46 0.79 -7.27
N PHE A 2 -19.64 1.09 -8.27
CA PHE A 2 -20.05 1.84 -9.47
C PHE A 2 -21.29 1.30 -10.21
N SER A 3 -21.37 -0.02 -10.40
CA SER A 3 -22.55 -0.65 -11.02
C SER A 3 -23.84 -0.36 -10.23
N LYS A 4 -23.79 -0.41 -8.89
CA LYS A 4 -24.94 -0.10 -8.01
C LYS A 4 -25.37 1.37 -8.12
N CYS A 5 -24.41 2.27 -8.34
CA CYS A 5 -24.65 3.69 -8.52
C CYS A 5 -24.93 4.08 -10.00
N GLY A 6 -24.97 3.11 -10.92
CA GLY A 6 -25.19 3.36 -12.35
C GLY A 6 -24.12 4.23 -13.01
N VAL A 7 -22.87 4.15 -12.55
CA VAL A 7 -21.73 4.93 -13.07
C VAL A 7 -20.65 4.03 -13.64
N ARG A 8 -19.88 4.56 -14.59
CA ARG A 8 -18.87 3.80 -15.35
C ARG A 8 -17.45 3.92 -14.81
N ASN A 9 -17.14 4.97 -14.06
CA ASN A 9 -15.80 5.22 -13.54
C ASN A 9 -15.85 6.07 -12.24
N ILE A 10 -14.70 6.14 -11.56
CA ILE A 10 -14.52 6.88 -10.32
C ILE A 10 -14.81 8.38 -10.45
N GLN A 11 -14.50 8.99 -11.60
CA GLN A 11 -14.71 10.42 -11.80
C GLN A 11 -16.19 10.76 -11.73
N VAL A 12 -17.01 10.07 -12.54
CA VAL A 12 -18.47 10.26 -12.56
C VAL A 12 -19.08 9.85 -11.21
N TYR A 13 -18.54 8.83 -10.55
CA TYR A 13 -18.95 8.46 -9.20
C TYR A 13 -18.74 9.62 -8.22
N ASN A 14 -17.53 10.17 -8.15
CA ASN A 14 -17.17 11.23 -7.22
C ASN A 14 -17.91 12.55 -7.51
N GLU A 15 -18.14 12.89 -8.78
CA GLU A 15 -18.99 14.03 -9.17
C GLU A 15 -20.40 13.88 -8.59
N LYS A 16 -21.02 12.71 -8.75
CA LYS A 16 -22.37 12.41 -8.24
C LYS A 16 -22.46 12.25 -6.72
N VAL A 17 -21.37 11.90 -6.05
CA VAL A 17 -21.31 11.92 -4.57
C VAL A 17 -21.26 13.38 -4.10
N LYS A 18 -20.44 14.20 -4.76
CA LYS A 18 -20.24 15.62 -4.39
C LYS A 18 -21.49 16.48 -4.63
N ASP A 19 -22.25 16.21 -5.69
CA ASP A 19 -23.50 16.92 -5.98
C ASP A 19 -24.72 16.34 -5.24
N GLY A 20 -24.53 15.26 -4.48
CA GLY A 20 -25.57 14.57 -3.69
C GLY A 20 -26.46 13.61 -4.48
N SER A 21 -26.31 13.50 -5.81
CA SER A 21 -27.20 12.69 -6.67
C SER A 21 -27.25 11.21 -6.30
N ILE A 22 -26.21 10.66 -5.68
CA ILE A 22 -26.17 9.26 -5.22
C ILE A 22 -26.79 9.08 -3.82
N ASN A 23 -26.73 10.09 -2.95
CA ASN A 23 -27.18 10.00 -1.55
C ASN A 23 -28.55 10.65 -1.30
N ASN A 24 -29.13 11.34 -2.28
CA ASN A 24 -30.42 12.05 -2.16
C ASN A 24 -31.66 11.13 -2.09
N GLY A 25 -31.49 9.81 -2.12
CA GLY A 25 -32.56 8.85 -1.87
C GLY A 25 -32.76 8.62 -0.38
N ASN A 26 -33.67 9.37 0.26
CA ASN A 26 -34.10 9.23 1.67
C ASN A 26 -34.81 7.88 1.97
N THR A 27 -34.18 6.74 1.63
CA THR A 27 -34.60 5.42 2.09
C THR A 27 -33.62 5.00 3.20
N PRO A 28 -34.08 4.69 4.43
CA PRO A 28 -33.22 4.36 5.58
C PRO A 28 -32.24 3.18 5.39
N SER A 29 -32.29 2.51 4.24
CA SER A 29 -31.58 1.27 3.91
C SER A 29 -30.48 1.45 2.85
N GLN A 30 -30.29 2.66 2.31
CA GLN A 30 -29.19 2.89 1.36
C GLN A 30 -27.87 3.17 2.11
N PRO A 31 -26.76 2.52 1.71
CA PRO A 31 -25.45 2.81 2.27
C PRO A 31 -25.05 4.25 1.92
N ASP A 32 -24.49 4.97 2.89
CA ASP A 32 -23.95 6.32 2.70
C ASP A 32 -22.70 6.23 1.82
N TYR A 33 -22.84 6.59 0.55
CA TYR A 33 -21.74 6.52 -0.41
C TYR A 33 -20.82 7.72 -0.23
N GLN A 34 -19.58 7.45 0.18
CA GLN A 34 -18.57 8.46 0.39
C GLN A 34 -17.67 8.66 -0.84
N PHE A 35 -16.99 9.80 -0.86
CA PHE A 35 -15.99 10.12 -1.88
C PHE A 35 -14.90 9.06 -1.90
N MET A 36 -14.55 8.58 -3.10
CA MET A 36 -13.53 7.55 -3.27
C MET A 36 -12.21 8.20 -3.70
N PRO A 37 -11.11 8.03 -2.95
CA PRO A 37 -9.81 8.56 -3.36
C PRO A 37 -9.28 7.79 -4.57
N TYR A 38 -8.47 8.47 -5.38
CA TYR A 38 -7.60 7.79 -6.34
C TYR A 38 -6.47 7.10 -5.58
N ILE A 39 -6.09 5.91 -6.05
CA ILE A 39 -4.99 5.14 -5.46
C ILE A 39 -3.83 5.16 -6.45
N VAL A 40 -2.66 5.59 -5.99
CA VAL A 40 -1.42 5.56 -6.76
C VAL A 40 -0.48 4.55 -6.11
N VAL A 41 -0.18 3.48 -6.84
CA VAL A 41 0.78 2.44 -6.43
C VAL A 41 2.12 2.78 -7.07
N ILE A 42 3.17 2.91 -6.25
CA ILE A 42 4.52 3.25 -6.70
C ILE A 42 5.45 2.08 -6.36
N ILE A 43 6.14 1.57 -7.38
CA ILE A 43 7.19 0.57 -7.24
C ILE A 43 8.49 1.24 -7.68
N ASP A 44 9.41 1.48 -6.74
CA ASP A 44 10.66 2.19 -7.02
C ASP A 44 11.68 1.31 -7.77
N GLU A 45 11.72 0.02 -7.45
CA GLU A 45 12.59 -0.95 -8.12
C GLU A 45 11.85 -2.26 -8.41
N LEU A 46 11.33 -2.38 -9.63
CA LEU A 46 10.62 -3.59 -10.09
C LEU A 46 11.52 -4.82 -10.05
N ALA A 47 12.81 -4.68 -10.35
CA ALA A 47 13.69 -5.83 -10.50
C ALA A 47 13.86 -6.64 -9.20
N ASP A 48 13.77 -5.99 -8.05
CA ASP A 48 13.84 -6.66 -6.75
C ASP A 48 12.61 -7.56 -6.53
N LEU A 49 11.41 -7.07 -6.90
CA LEU A 49 10.20 -7.87 -6.86
C LEU A 49 10.25 -9.02 -7.86
N MET A 50 10.78 -8.78 -9.06
CA MET A 50 10.88 -9.79 -10.11
C MET A 50 11.85 -10.91 -9.75
N ALA A 51 12.95 -10.59 -9.04
CA ALA A 51 13.93 -11.57 -8.59
C ALA A 51 13.36 -12.55 -7.54
N VAL A 52 12.41 -12.10 -6.71
CA VAL A 52 11.79 -12.90 -5.66
C VAL A 52 10.54 -13.63 -6.17
N ALA A 53 9.66 -12.93 -6.87
CA ALA A 53 8.31 -13.41 -7.18
C ALA A 53 7.79 -12.98 -8.57
N GLY A 54 8.64 -13.02 -9.62
CA GLY A 54 8.33 -12.46 -10.94
C GLY A 54 6.98 -12.88 -11.55
N LYS A 55 6.59 -14.15 -11.47
CA LYS A 55 5.29 -14.62 -12.02
C LYS A 55 4.08 -13.98 -11.32
N GLU A 56 4.15 -13.84 -10.00
CA GLU A 56 3.05 -13.29 -9.19
C GLU A 56 2.95 -11.78 -9.35
N VAL A 57 4.10 -11.12 -9.44
CA VAL A 57 4.23 -9.69 -9.71
C VAL A 57 3.67 -9.35 -11.09
N GLU A 58 4.06 -10.08 -12.14
CA GLU A 58 3.50 -9.92 -13.48
C GLU A 58 1.98 -10.11 -13.52
N GLY A 59 1.50 -11.19 -12.90
CA GLY A 59 0.06 -11.47 -12.84
C GLY A 59 -0.71 -10.36 -12.13
N SER A 60 -0.14 -9.78 -11.07
CA SER A 60 -0.74 -8.66 -10.35
C SER A 60 -0.73 -7.38 -11.16
N ILE A 61 0.38 -7.05 -11.82
CA ILE A 61 0.48 -5.88 -12.71
C ILE A 61 -0.52 -6.01 -13.86
N GLN A 62 -0.62 -7.17 -14.50
CA GLN A 62 -1.58 -7.42 -15.56
C GLN A 62 -3.03 -7.21 -15.09
N ARG A 63 -3.40 -7.78 -13.93
CA ARG A 63 -4.75 -7.61 -13.37
C ARG A 63 -5.08 -6.16 -13.06
N ILE A 64 -4.15 -5.44 -12.43
CA ILE A 64 -4.32 -4.03 -12.08
C ILE A 64 -4.50 -3.23 -13.36
N THR A 65 -3.51 -3.22 -14.25
CA THR A 65 -3.53 -2.40 -15.48
C THR A 65 -4.76 -2.61 -16.38
N GLN A 66 -5.32 -3.82 -16.43
CA GLN A 66 -6.52 -4.12 -17.22
C GLN A 66 -7.84 -3.63 -16.60
N LEU A 67 -7.97 -3.66 -15.27
CA LEU A 67 -9.24 -3.40 -14.57
C LEU A 67 -9.28 -2.03 -13.86
N ALA A 68 -8.10 -1.51 -13.51
CA ALA A 68 -7.92 -0.38 -12.61
C ALA A 68 -8.33 0.98 -13.17
N ARG A 69 -8.26 1.17 -14.50
CA ARG A 69 -8.45 2.50 -15.12
C ARG A 69 -9.77 3.14 -14.73
N ALA A 70 -10.87 2.39 -14.76
CA ALA A 70 -12.18 2.89 -14.36
C ALA A 70 -12.30 3.03 -12.83
N ALA A 71 -11.57 2.21 -12.08
CA ALA A 71 -11.50 2.19 -10.62
C ALA A 71 -10.69 3.35 -10.01
N GLY A 72 -9.90 4.08 -10.81
CA GLY A 72 -9.06 5.16 -10.30
C GLY A 72 -7.79 4.67 -9.61
N ILE A 73 -7.34 3.46 -9.95
CA ILE A 73 -6.06 2.92 -9.46
C ILE A 73 -5.02 3.13 -10.57
N HIS A 74 -3.90 3.75 -10.21
CA HIS A 74 -2.80 4.08 -11.10
C HIS A 74 -1.52 3.43 -10.62
N LEU A 75 -0.70 2.95 -11.55
CA LEU A 75 0.55 2.26 -11.24
C LEU A 75 1.71 3.04 -11.85
N ILE A 76 2.72 3.34 -11.02
CA ILE A 76 4.01 3.89 -11.42
C ILE A 76 5.05 2.83 -11.09
N VAL A 77 5.81 2.41 -12.10
CA VAL A 77 6.83 1.39 -11.95
C VAL A 77 8.15 1.95 -12.44
N ALA A 78 9.15 1.93 -11.58
CA ALA A 78 10.52 2.31 -11.85
C ALA A 78 11.46 1.11 -11.70
N THR A 79 12.59 1.17 -12.39
CA THR A 79 13.69 0.22 -12.28
C THR A 79 14.96 0.82 -12.83
N GLN A 80 16.09 0.49 -12.23
CA GLN A 80 17.42 0.82 -12.77
C GLN A 80 17.98 -0.30 -13.65
N ARG A 81 17.28 -1.43 -13.76
CA ARG A 81 17.70 -2.62 -14.51
C ARG A 81 16.79 -2.83 -15.74
N PRO A 82 17.07 -2.17 -16.87
CA PRO A 82 16.26 -2.25 -18.09
C PRO A 82 16.54 -3.51 -18.91
N SER A 83 16.37 -4.68 -18.30
CA SER A 83 16.59 -5.99 -18.90
C SER A 83 15.27 -6.69 -19.24
N THR A 84 15.31 -7.64 -20.18
CA THR A 84 14.09 -8.29 -20.71
C THR A 84 13.42 -9.25 -19.72
N ASP A 85 14.14 -9.68 -18.68
CA ASP A 85 13.64 -10.46 -17.55
C ASP A 85 12.91 -9.58 -16.51
N VAL A 86 13.22 -8.29 -16.46
CA VAL A 86 12.52 -7.31 -15.60
C VAL A 86 11.37 -6.66 -16.35
N ILE A 87 11.64 -6.12 -17.53
CA ILE A 87 10.67 -5.43 -18.40
C ILE A 87 10.18 -6.41 -19.46
N THR A 88 9.38 -7.38 -19.03
CA THR A 88 8.91 -8.46 -19.89
C THR A 88 7.85 -7.99 -20.90
N GLY A 89 7.53 -8.85 -21.87
CA GLY A 89 6.47 -8.56 -22.84
C GLY A 89 5.10 -8.30 -22.20
N ILE A 90 4.79 -8.98 -21.09
CA ILE A 90 3.53 -8.79 -20.35
C ILE A 90 3.50 -7.39 -19.72
N ILE A 91 4.59 -6.98 -19.08
CA ILE A 91 4.72 -5.63 -18.51
C ILE A 91 4.55 -4.58 -19.61
N LYS A 92 5.28 -4.71 -20.73
CA LYS A 92 5.19 -3.78 -21.85
C LYS A 92 3.80 -3.69 -22.46
N ALA A 93 3.10 -4.81 -22.62
CA ALA A 93 1.76 -4.85 -23.19
C ALA A 93 0.72 -4.12 -22.33
N ASN A 94 0.94 -4.07 -21.02
CA ASN A 94 -0.02 -3.53 -20.05
C ASN A 94 0.34 -2.11 -19.56
N ILE A 95 1.59 -1.67 -19.73
CA ILE A 95 2.08 -0.33 -19.38
C ILE A 95 2.55 0.38 -20.66
N PRO A 96 1.63 1.07 -21.37
CA PRO A 96 1.92 1.65 -22.68
C PRO A 96 2.60 3.03 -22.62
N SER A 97 2.41 3.79 -21.53
CA SER A 97 3.10 5.06 -21.32
C SER A 97 4.44 4.81 -20.64
N ARG A 98 5.53 5.31 -21.21
CA ARG A 98 6.90 5.00 -20.74
C ARG A 98 7.78 6.24 -20.71
N ILE A 99 8.71 6.24 -19.76
CA ILE A 99 9.76 7.25 -19.63
C ILE A 99 11.09 6.48 -19.56
N ALA A 100 12.07 6.92 -20.34
CA ALA A 100 13.44 6.43 -20.22
C ALA A 100 14.36 7.62 -19.94
N PHE A 101 15.11 7.54 -18.86
CA PHE A 101 16.29 8.37 -18.64
C PHE A 101 17.49 7.81 -19.40
N SER A 102 18.66 8.44 -19.24
CA SER A 102 19.90 7.94 -19.84
C SER A 102 20.17 6.48 -19.45
N VAL A 103 20.44 5.66 -20.46
CA VAL A 103 20.80 4.24 -20.31
C VAL A 103 22.15 3.94 -20.96
N SER A 104 22.74 2.80 -20.62
CA SER A 104 24.09 2.44 -21.07
C SER A 104 24.17 2.01 -22.53
N SER A 105 23.08 1.48 -23.09
CA SER A 105 23.10 0.92 -24.45
C SER A 105 21.78 1.09 -25.20
N GLY A 106 21.87 1.01 -26.53
CA GLY A 106 20.68 0.97 -27.39
C GLY A 106 19.84 -0.29 -27.19
N ILE A 107 20.39 -1.36 -26.59
CA ILE A 107 19.62 -2.55 -26.20
C ILE A 107 18.69 -2.18 -25.05
N ASP A 108 19.23 -1.55 -24.01
CA ASP A 108 18.45 -1.08 -22.85
C ASP A 108 17.37 -0.08 -23.27
N SER A 109 17.70 0.84 -24.18
CA SER A 109 16.72 1.78 -24.75
C SER A 109 15.56 1.05 -25.42
N ARG A 110 15.85 0.01 -26.23
CA ARG A 110 14.80 -0.80 -26.87
C ARG A 110 14.00 -1.62 -25.86
N THR A 111 14.62 -2.08 -24.78
CA THR A 111 13.91 -2.80 -23.72
C THR A 111 12.82 -1.91 -23.10
N ILE A 112 13.10 -0.62 -22.88
CA ILE A 112 12.14 0.32 -22.29
C ILE A 112 11.16 0.87 -23.34
N LEU A 113 11.66 1.43 -24.45
CA LEU A 113 10.87 2.24 -25.39
C LEU A 113 10.51 1.53 -26.68
N ASP A 114 10.98 0.30 -26.90
CA ASP A 114 10.95 -0.40 -28.21
C ASP A 114 11.73 0.34 -29.33
N HIS A 115 12.42 1.43 -28.99
CA HIS A 115 13.25 2.27 -29.88
C HIS A 115 14.61 2.57 -29.25
N VAL A 116 15.61 2.87 -30.10
CA VAL A 116 16.89 3.44 -29.67
C VAL A 116 16.77 4.95 -29.44
N GLY A 117 17.64 5.53 -28.64
CA GLY A 117 17.75 6.97 -28.42
C GLY A 117 18.05 7.34 -26.97
N ALA A 118 17.60 6.54 -26.00
CA ALA A 118 17.85 6.82 -24.58
C ALA A 118 19.34 6.70 -24.22
N GLU A 119 20.12 5.92 -24.98
CA GLU A 119 21.57 5.81 -24.80
C GLU A 119 22.37 7.07 -25.19
N ARG A 120 21.69 8.07 -25.78
CA ARG A 120 22.27 9.34 -26.22
C ARG A 120 21.87 10.52 -25.33
N LEU A 121 21.10 10.26 -24.28
CA LEU A 121 20.70 11.27 -23.32
C LEU A 121 21.91 11.70 -22.48
N LEU A 122 21.82 12.91 -21.93
CA LEU A 122 22.93 13.56 -21.23
C LEU A 122 22.99 13.23 -19.73
N GLY A 123 22.01 12.48 -19.20
CA GLY A 123 21.81 12.28 -17.77
C GLY A 123 21.15 13.50 -17.11
N ASN A 124 21.23 13.59 -15.78
CA ASN A 124 20.76 14.76 -14.99
C ASN A 124 19.34 15.25 -15.35
N GLY A 125 18.39 14.32 -15.45
CA GLY A 125 16.99 14.62 -15.76
C GLY A 125 16.63 14.63 -17.25
N ASP A 126 17.59 14.54 -18.17
CA ASP A 126 17.30 14.39 -19.60
C ASP A 126 16.62 13.03 -19.86
N MET A 127 15.46 13.04 -20.52
CA MET A 127 14.61 11.86 -20.70
C MET A 127 13.87 11.83 -22.03
N LEU A 128 13.46 10.64 -22.42
CA LEU A 128 12.51 10.39 -23.51
C LEU A 128 11.18 9.96 -22.90
N TYR A 129 10.11 10.69 -23.23
CA TYR A 129 8.74 10.38 -22.85
C TYR A 129 7.94 9.84 -24.03
N MET A 130 7.38 8.65 -23.89
CA MET A 130 6.51 8.01 -24.87
C MET A 130 5.12 7.82 -24.26
N PRO A 131 4.16 8.73 -24.54
CA PRO A 131 2.78 8.58 -24.07
C PRO A 131 2.06 7.45 -24.81
N ILE A 132 1.03 6.90 -24.15
CA ILE A 132 0.11 5.95 -24.77
C ILE A 132 -0.43 6.45 -26.12
N GLY A 133 -0.37 5.59 -27.14
CA GLY A 133 -0.92 5.86 -28.46
C GLY A 133 -0.02 6.68 -29.39
N GLN A 134 1.17 7.11 -28.94
CA GLN A 134 2.17 7.72 -29.82
C GLN A 134 3.23 6.71 -30.26
N SER A 135 3.70 6.87 -31.49
CA SER A 135 4.72 6.01 -32.11
C SER A 135 6.15 6.54 -31.95
N ALA A 136 6.32 7.73 -31.36
CA ALA A 136 7.61 8.36 -31.19
C ALA A 136 7.71 8.99 -29.79
N ALA A 137 8.88 8.85 -29.17
CA ALA A 137 9.15 9.50 -27.90
C ALA A 137 9.49 10.98 -28.11
N THR A 138 9.05 11.82 -27.19
CA THR A 138 9.41 13.24 -27.10
C THR A 138 10.54 13.40 -26.09
N ARG A 139 11.60 14.13 -26.45
CA ARG A 139 12.68 14.46 -25.49
C ARG A 139 12.22 15.56 -24.55
N VAL A 140 12.41 15.36 -23.25
CA VAL A 140 11.96 16.25 -22.18
C VAL A 140 13.09 16.40 -21.16
N GLN A 141 13.21 17.59 -20.57
CA GLN A 141 14.10 17.83 -19.44
C GLN A 141 13.31 17.72 -18.14
N GLY A 142 13.68 16.78 -17.29
CA GLY A 142 13.15 16.61 -15.95
C GLY A 142 13.47 17.81 -15.05
N VAL A 143 12.53 18.12 -14.16
CA VAL A 143 12.73 19.14 -13.14
C VAL A 143 13.63 18.57 -12.05
N PHE A 144 14.67 19.32 -11.70
CA PHE A 144 15.51 19.00 -10.55
C PHE A 144 14.83 19.48 -9.27
N VAL A 145 14.72 18.59 -8.30
CA VAL A 145 14.19 18.87 -6.96
C VAL A 145 15.24 18.37 -5.98
N THR A 146 15.63 19.22 -5.02
CA THR A 146 16.61 18.83 -4.01
C THR A 146 15.98 18.03 -2.88
N ASP A 147 16.80 17.27 -2.16
CA ASP A 147 16.34 16.58 -0.96
C ASP A 147 15.75 17.56 0.07
N ASP A 148 16.32 18.74 0.22
CA ASP A 148 15.78 19.79 1.10
C ASP A 148 14.38 20.26 0.65
N GLU A 149 14.14 20.36 -0.66
CA GLU A 149 12.81 20.67 -1.21
C GLU A 149 11.80 19.57 -0.90
N VAL A 150 12.21 18.30 -1.06
CA VAL A 150 11.38 17.15 -0.71
C VAL A 150 11.03 17.19 0.78
N HIS A 151 12.02 17.35 1.66
CA HIS A 151 11.80 17.41 3.12
C HIS A 151 10.84 18.53 3.51
N ARG A 152 11.01 19.73 2.93
CA ARG A 152 10.08 20.85 3.20
C ARG A 152 8.64 20.51 2.80
N ILE A 153 8.44 19.84 1.67
CA ILE A 153 7.11 19.43 1.21
C ILE A 153 6.54 18.35 2.12
N THR A 154 7.33 17.33 2.48
CA THR A 154 6.87 16.25 3.37
C THR A 154 6.52 16.76 4.76
N ASP A 155 7.30 17.70 5.30
CA ASP A 155 7.02 18.33 6.59
C ASP A 155 5.72 19.15 6.54
N TYR A 156 5.56 19.94 5.47
CA TYR A 156 4.34 20.73 5.27
C TYR A 156 3.08 19.86 5.15
N VAL A 157 3.16 18.72 4.46
CA VAL A 157 2.02 17.80 4.29
C VAL A 157 1.75 17.02 5.57
N SER A 158 2.79 16.49 6.22
CA SER A 158 2.63 15.71 7.47
C SER A 158 2.11 16.55 8.64
N ALA A 159 2.35 17.87 8.64
CA ALA A 159 1.75 18.79 9.62
C ALA A 159 0.23 18.96 9.48
N GLN A 160 -0.37 18.60 8.33
CA GLN A 160 -1.80 18.79 8.07
C GLN A 160 -2.66 17.60 8.52
N ALA A 161 -2.12 16.39 8.48
CA ALA A 161 -2.85 15.18 8.86
C ALA A 161 -1.91 14.05 9.26
N VAL A 162 -2.38 13.22 10.19
CA VAL A 162 -1.73 11.96 10.52
C VAL A 162 -2.04 10.91 9.44
N PRO A 163 -1.07 10.12 8.98
CA PRO A 163 -1.34 9.04 8.02
C PRO A 163 -2.38 8.06 8.55
N MET A 164 -3.41 7.80 7.74
CA MET A 164 -4.41 6.77 8.00
C MET A 164 -4.02 5.51 7.24
N TYR A 165 -3.38 4.57 7.93
CA TYR A 165 -3.05 3.27 7.36
C TYR A 165 -4.27 2.35 7.41
N ASP A 166 -4.56 1.71 6.28
CA ASP A 166 -5.53 0.63 6.25
C ASP A 166 -4.81 -0.68 6.60
N ASP A 167 -5.21 -1.28 7.72
CA ASP A 167 -4.63 -2.50 8.27
C ASP A 167 -4.58 -3.64 7.24
N ALA A 168 -5.49 -3.69 6.29
CA ALA A 168 -5.53 -4.71 5.25
C ALA A 168 -4.25 -4.73 4.39
N PHE A 169 -3.61 -3.57 4.17
CA PHE A 169 -2.34 -3.48 3.45
C PHE A 169 -1.13 -3.79 4.34
N VAL A 170 -1.22 -3.48 5.63
CA VAL A 170 -0.16 -3.72 6.61
C VAL A 170 -0.04 -5.20 6.98
N LEU A 171 -1.17 -5.93 6.99
CA LEU A 171 -1.22 -7.37 7.27
C LEU A 171 -0.58 -8.25 6.18
N LEU A 172 -0.43 -7.74 4.95
CA LEU A 172 0.23 -8.45 3.85
C LEU A 172 1.73 -8.65 4.07
N GLU A 173 2.40 -7.81 4.88
CA GLU A 173 3.83 -7.96 5.22
C GLU A 173 4.13 -9.17 6.13
N GLY A 174 3.11 -9.85 6.67
CA GLY A 174 3.27 -10.95 7.62
C GLY A 174 3.16 -12.37 7.04
N VAL A 175 2.92 -12.53 5.74
CA VAL A 175 2.68 -13.83 5.10
C VAL A 175 3.88 -14.23 4.25
N GLU A 176 4.97 -14.62 4.91
CA GLU A 176 5.97 -15.48 4.27
C GLU A 176 5.39 -16.90 4.15
N GLY A 177 5.05 -17.31 2.93
CA GLY A 177 4.63 -18.67 2.62
C GLY A 177 3.35 -18.69 1.84
N GLY A 178 3.47 -19.00 0.54
CA GLY A 178 2.32 -19.17 -0.33
C GLY A 178 1.36 -20.24 0.20
N GLU A 179 0.12 -19.83 0.43
CA GLU A 179 -1.11 -20.57 0.23
C GLU A 179 -2.26 -19.57 0.37
N ASP A 180 -3.40 -19.90 -0.23
CA ASP A 180 -4.54 -19.04 -0.56
C ASP A 180 -4.85 -17.89 0.41
N ILE A 181 -5.15 -16.72 -0.18
CA ILE A 181 -5.65 -15.51 0.49
C ILE A 181 -6.99 -15.83 1.19
N ALA A 182 -6.91 -16.35 2.41
CA ALA A 182 -7.98 -16.35 3.38
C ALA A 182 -7.75 -15.17 4.31
N VAL A 183 -8.75 -14.28 4.39
CA VAL A 183 -8.80 -13.17 5.34
C VAL A 183 -8.79 -13.75 6.75
N VAL A 184 -7.62 -13.88 7.37
CA VAL A 184 -7.52 -14.37 8.74
C VAL A 184 -7.74 -13.18 9.67
N GLY A 185 -8.89 -13.18 10.36
CA GLY A 185 -9.25 -12.17 11.35
C GLY A 185 -8.24 -12.09 12.51
N ALA A 186 -8.30 -10.99 13.24
CA ALA A 186 -7.43 -10.64 14.38
C ALA A 186 -7.35 -11.71 15.51
N ASP A 187 -8.19 -12.74 15.47
CA ASP A 187 -8.18 -13.88 16.39
C ASP A 187 -7.01 -14.87 16.19
N ALA A 188 -6.22 -14.72 15.13
CA ALA A 188 -5.18 -15.70 14.74
C ALA A 188 -3.73 -15.20 14.89
N ASP A 189 -3.46 -14.14 15.64
CA ASP A 189 -2.06 -13.78 15.92
C ASP A 189 -1.42 -14.93 16.73
N PRO A 190 -0.36 -15.59 16.22
CA PRO A 190 0.24 -16.76 16.88
C PRO A 190 0.77 -16.45 18.29
N LEU A 191 1.08 -15.18 18.58
CA LEU A 191 1.58 -14.73 19.88
C LEU A 191 0.46 -14.34 20.86
N TYR A 192 -0.81 -14.34 20.44
CA TYR A 192 -1.91 -13.84 21.27
C TYR A 192 -2.04 -14.59 22.61
N GLU A 193 -2.04 -15.92 22.59
CA GLU A 193 -2.18 -16.71 23.84
C GLU A 193 -0.96 -16.56 24.76
N GLU A 194 0.24 -16.40 24.21
CA GLU A 194 1.46 -16.17 24.99
C GLU A 194 1.46 -14.77 25.63
N ILE A 195 1.06 -13.76 24.86
CA ILE A 195 0.91 -12.38 25.33
C ILE A 195 -0.17 -12.28 26.41
N LYS A 196 -1.31 -12.94 26.21
CA LYS A 196 -2.41 -13.01 27.18
C LYS A 196 -1.95 -13.66 28.47
N ALA A 197 -1.28 -14.81 28.40
CA ALA A 197 -0.75 -15.49 29.58
C ALA A 197 0.26 -14.61 30.33
N TYR A 198 1.14 -13.92 29.61
CA TYR A 198 2.10 -12.98 30.20
C TYR A 198 1.43 -11.78 30.87
N VAL A 199 0.40 -11.19 30.24
CA VAL A 199 -0.35 -10.07 30.81
C VAL A 199 -1.09 -10.48 32.09
N ILE A 200 -1.66 -11.68 32.11
CA ILE A 200 -2.29 -12.26 33.31
C ILE A 200 -1.25 -12.50 34.41
N ASP A 201 -0.04 -12.97 34.08
CA ASP A 201 1.00 -13.22 35.08
C ASP A 201 1.63 -11.92 35.61
N ALA A 202 1.95 -10.98 34.71
CA ALA A 202 2.57 -9.70 35.04
C ALA A 202 1.61 -8.68 35.68
N GLN A 203 0.29 -8.92 35.57
CA GLN A 203 -0.79 -8.03 36.05
C GLN A 203 -0.63 -6.57 35.58
N LYS A 204 0.01 -6.37 34.42
CA LYS A 204 0.25 -5.07 33.78
C LYS A 204 0.20 -5.24 32.27
N ALA A 205 -0.46 -4.29 31.60
CA ALA A 205 -0.54 -4.26 30.16
C ALA A 205 -0.25 -2.85 29.63
N SER A 206 0.76 -2.74 28.76
CA SER A 206 1.01 -1.56 27.94
C SER A 206 1.65 -1.97 26.62
N THR A 207 1.46 -1.14 25.59
CA THR A 207 2.10 -1.28 24.27
C THR A 207 3.60 -1.45 24.40
N SER A 208 4.26 -0.54 25.12
CA SER A 208 5.71 -0.55 25.35
C SER A 208 6.21 -1.82 26.07
N LEU A 209 5.42 -2.38 26.98
CA LEU A 209 5.76 -3.60 27.70
C LEU A 209 5.78 -4.80 26.74
N LEU A 210 4.76 -4.92 25.88
CA LEU A 210 4.67 -6.00 24.90
C LEU A 210 5.75 -5.90 23.83
N GLN A 211 6.06 -4.69 23.35
CA GLN A 211 7.16 -4.48 22.40
C GLN A 211 8.50 -5.00 22.95
N ARG A 212 8.84 -4.65 24.20
CA ARG A 212 10.11 -5.05 24.81
C ARG A 212 10.15 -6.54 25.14
N ARG A 213 9.02 -7.14 25.54
CA ARG A 213 8.99 -8.54 25.97
C ARG A 213 8.95 -9.52 24.80
N PHE A 214 8.22 -9.19 23.74
CA PHE A 214 7.97 -10.09 22.62
C PHE A 214 8.70 -9.68 21.33
N GLY A 215 9.48 -8.59 21.36
CA GLY A 215 10.23 -8.10 20.20
C GLY A 215 9.32 -7.64 19.04
N ILE A 216 8.06 -7.34 19.32
CA ILE A 216 7.06 -6.96 18.32
C ILE A 216 7.03 -5.45 18.09
N GLY A 217 6.71 -5.02 16.87
CA GLY A 217 6.54 -3.60 16.53
C GLY A 217 5.39 -2.91 17.28
N TYR A 218 5.41 -1.57 17.34
CA TYR A 218 4.44 -0.77 18.09
C TYR A 218 2.98 -1.07 17.68
N ASN A 219 2.71 -1.13 16.37
CA ASN A 219 1.37 -1.36 15.85
C ASN A 219 0.83 -2.75 16.23
N ARG A 220 1.68 -3.79 16.17
CA ARG A 220 1.31 -5.13 16.60
C ARG A 220 1.04 -5.17 18.12
N ALA A 221 1.87 -4.51 18.92
CA ALA A 221 1.65 -4.39 20.36
C ALA A 221 0.36 -3.62 20.70
N ALA A 222 0.01 -2.57 19.95
CA ALA A 222 -1.19 -1.78 20.16
C ALA A 222 -2.45 -2.60 19.87
N ARG A 223 -2.46 -3.30 18.72
CA ARG A 223 -3.55 -4.23 18.37
C ARG A 223 -3.74 -5.34 19.39
N MET A 224 -2.65 -5.88 19.95
CA MET A 224 -2.74 -6.89 21.02
C MET A 224 -3.35 -6.31 22.31
N ILE A 225 -3.04 -5.07 22.66
CA ILE A 225 -3.67 -4.38 23.81
C ILE A 225 -5.17 -4.16 23.56
N ASP A 226 -5.55 -3.71 22.37
CA ASP A 226 -6.96 -3.47 22.04
C ASP A 226 -7.76 -4.78 21.99
N LEU A 227 -7.16 -5.86 21.48
CA LEU A 227 -7.78 -7.18 21.46
C LEU A 227 -7.95 -7.78 22.87
N LEU A 228 -6.96 -7.60 23.74
CA LEU A 228 -7.07 -7.98 25.16
C LEU A 228 -8.16 -7.19 25.89
N GLU A 229 -8.35 -5.91 25.54
CA GLU A 229 -9.43 -5.08 26.07
C GLU A 229 -10.79 -5.55 25.55
N GLN A 230 -10.91 -5.77 24.24
CA GLN A 230 -12.14 -6.24 23.59
C GLN A 230 -12.59 -7.60 24.14
N LYS A 231 -11.65 -8.49 24.44
CA LYS A 231 -11.91 -9.81 25.03
C LYS A 231 -12.04 -9.79 26.56
N GLY A 232 -12.03 -8.60 27.18
CA GLY A 232 -12.23 -8.44 28.62
C GLY A 232 -11.10 -8.97 29.50
N VAL A 233 -9.90 -9.17 28.94
CA VAL A 233 -8.71 -9.58 29.71
C VAL A 233 -8.15 -8.38 30.50
N ILE A 234 -8.22 -7.18 29.94
CA ILE A 234 -7.76 -5.93 30.54
C ILE A 234 -8.81 -4.83 30.46
N GLY A 235 -8.68 -3.83 31.32
CA GLY A 235 -9.54 -2.65 31.37
C GLY A 235 -9.16 -1.52 30.42
N PRO A 236 -10.01 -0.48 30.36
CA PRO A 236 -9.83 0.66 29.48
C PRO A 236 -8.58 1.46 29.82
N ALA A 237 -8.11 2.26 28.85
CA ALA A 237 -6.92 3.07 28.98
C ALA A 237 -7.03 4.04 30.17
N GLN A 238 -6.05 4.02 31.07
CA GLN A 238 -5.96 4.96 32.20
C GLN A 238 -4.83 5.98 32.00
N GLY A 239 -4.83 6.65 30.85
CA GLY A 239 -3.81 7.65 30.51
C GLY A 239 -2.40 7.05 30.51
N SER A 240 -1.49 7.58 31.34
CA SER A 240 -0.10 7.11 31.44
C SER A 240 0.10 5.91 32.37
N LYS A 241 -0.95 5.44 33.06
CA LYS A 241 -0.87 4.29 33.97
C LYS A 241 -1.09 2.98 33.22
N PRO A 242 -0.44 1.87 33.64
CA PRO A 242 -0.71 0.54 33.10
C PRO A 242 -2.19 0.17 33.25
N ARG A 243 -2.77 -0.46 32.23
CA ARG A 243 -4.16 -0.93 32.26
C ARG A 243 -4.32 -2.01 33.33
N GLU A 244 -5.46 -1.97 34.03
CA GLU A 244 -5.84 -2.98 35.02
C GLU A 244 -6.15 -4.31 34.32
N VAL A 245 -5.73 -5.44 34.90
CA VAL A 245 -5.97 -6.78 34.33
C VAL A 245 -7.13 -7.42 35.09
N PHE A 246 -8.20 -7.78 34.38
CA PHE A 246 -9.43 -8.29 34.97
C PHE A 246 -9.37 -9.77 35.32
N ILE A 247 -8.52 -10.52 34.61
CA ILE A 247 -8.33 -11.95 34.84
C ILE A 247 -7.16 -12.16 35.80
N LYS A 248 -7.42 -12.78 36.95
CA LYS A 248 -6.39 -13.22 37.92
C LYS A 248 -6.26 -14.74 37.84
N LYS A 249 -5.06 -15.26 38.10
CA LYS A 249 -4.82 -16.70 38.21
C LYS A 249 -5.69 -17.24 39.34
N ASP A 250 -6.48 -18.27 39.07
CA ASP A 250 -7.18 -19.02 40.12
C ASP A 250 -6.14 -19.63 41.06
N SER A 251 -6.06 -19.11 42.29
CA SER A 251 -5.30 -19.70 43.38
C SER A 251 -6.09 -20.86 44.00
N SER A 252 -6.44 -21.85 43.17
CA SER A 252 -7.21 -23.03 43.58
C SER A 252 -6.82 -24.22 42.71
N GLN A 253 -5.60 -24.72 42.89
CA GLN A 253 -5.16 -26.10 42.66
C GLN A 253 -3.68 -26.21 43.04
N GLU A 254 -3.43 -26.43 44.34
CA GLU A 254 -2.43 -27.42 44.79
C GLU A 254 -3.13 -28.77 44.90
#